data_AF-A0A949Z0Y1-F1
#
_entry.id   AF-A0A949Z0Y1-F1
#
_cell.length_a   1.000
_cell.length_b   1.000
_cell.length_c   1.000
_cell.angle_alpha   90.00
_cell.angle_beta   90.00
_cell.angle_gamma   90.00
#
_symmetry.space_group_name_H-M   'P 1'
#
loop_
_entity.id
_entity.type
_entity.pdbx_description
1 polymer ?
#
loop_
_entity_poly.entity_id
_entity_poly.type
_entity_poly.pdbx_seq_one_letter_code
_entity_poly.pdbx_strand_id
1 'polypeptide(L)' 'MARRKIAFIGAGNVGATCAHLCFLRELGDIVLYDII' A
#
# COMPACT_ATOMS: atom_id res chain seq x y z
N MET A 1 -1.61 -15.27 -13.78
CA MET A 1 -2.46 -14.12 -13.35
C MET A 1 -1.57 -12.92 -13.12
N ALA A 2 -1.96 -11.73 -13.58
CA ALA A 2 -1.19 -10.51 -13.31
C ALA A 2 -1.19 -10.21 -11.81
N ARG A 3 -0.05 -9.74 -11.28
CA ARG A 3 0.05 -9.33 -9.87
C ARG A 3 -0.86 -8.12 -9.64
N ARG A 4 -1.61 -8.15 -8.52
CA ARG A 4 -2.50 -7.04 -8.16
C ARG A 4 -1.68 -5.81 -7.80
N LYS A 5 -2.11 -4.63 -8.24
CA LYS A 5 -1.53 -3.34 -7.83
C LYS A 5 -2.44 -2.69 -6.80
N ILE A 6 -1.86 -2.20 -5.70
CA ILE A 6 -2.60 -1.63 -4.57
C ILE A 6 -2.03 -0.22 -4.31
N ALA A 7 -2.87 0.80 -4.43
CA ALA A 7 -2.48 2.18 -4.16
C ALA A 7 -3.07 2.64 -2.82
N PHE A 8 -2.23 3.22 -1.97
CA PHE A 8 -2.62 3.93 -0.74
C PHE A 8 -2.44 5.42 -0.95
N ILE A 9 -3.52 6.18 -0.81
CA ILE A 9 -3.50 7.65 -0.87
C ILE A 9 -3.54 8.17 0.57
N GLY A 10 -2.45 8.84 0.98
CA GLY A 10 -2.13 9.23 2.35
C GLY A 10 -1.13 8.26 3.00
N ALA A 11 0.01 8.79 3.44
CA ALA A 11 1.09 8.06 4.12
C ALA A 11 1.12 8.29 5.63
N GLY A 12 0.02 8.79 6.21
CA GLY A 12 -0.19 8.84 7.65
C GLY A 12 -0.30 7.45 8.29
N ASN A 13 -0.53 7.39 9.61
CA ASN A 13 -0.52 6.16 10.41
C ASN A 13 -1.38 5.03 9.81
N VAL A 14 -2.56 5.35 9.27
CA VAL A 14 -3.46 4.35 8.68
C VAL A 14 -2.91 3.83 7.35
N GLY A 15 -2.61 4.73 6.41
CA GLY A 15 -2.14 4.34 5.07
C GLY A 15 -0.82 3.58 5.12
N ALA A 16 0.14 4.04 5.94
CA ALA A 16 1.41 3.36 6.14
C ALA A 16 1.24 1.98 6.78
N THR A 17 0.38 1.85 7.80
CA THR A 17 0.13 0.55 8.47
C THR A 17 -0.56 -0.44 7.53
N CYS A 18 -1.58 0.00 6.79
CA CYS A 18 -2.24 -0.87 5.82
C CYS A 18 -1.29 -1.32 4.69
N ALA A 19 -0.47 -0.40 4.16
CA ALA A 19 0.55 -0.73 3.18
C ALA A 19 1.54 -1.77 3.71
N HIS A 20 2.03 -1.58 4.95
CA HIS A 20 2.91 -2.53 5.60
C HIS A 20 2.28 -3.93 5.77
N LEU A 21 1.02 -4.00 6.21
CA LEU A 21 0.29 -5.27 6.33
C LEU A 21 0.06 -5.96 4.98
N CYS A 22 -0.24 -5.18 3.93
CA CYS A 22 -0.37 -5.70 2.57
C CYS A 22 0.96 -6.25 2.03
N PHE A 23 2.09 -5.62 2.39
CA PHE A 23 3.43 -6.07 2.02
C PHE A 23 3.76 -7.40 2.69
N LEU A 24 3.56 -7.50 4.02
CA LEU A 24 3.80 -8.72 4.79
C LEU A 24 2.97 -9.93 4.31
N ARG A 25 1.81 -9.66 3.71
CA ARG A 25 0.91 -10.68 3.16
C ARG A 25 1.08 -10.91 1.66
N GLU A 26 2.09 -10.28 1.05
CA GLU A 26 2.42 -10.38 -0.37
C GLU A 26 1.24 -10.11 -1.33
N LEU A 27 0.28 -9.27 -0.92
CA LEU A 27 -1.02 -9.15 -1.59
C LEU A 27 -0.96 -8.55 -2.99
N GLY A 28 0.09 -7.79 -3.29
CA GLY A 28 0.30 -7.09 -4.55
C GLY A 28 1.54 -6.20 -4.55
N ASP A 29 1.70 -5.46 -5.64
CA ASP A 29 2.67 -4.37 -5.75
C ASP A 29 2.05 -3.10 -5.16
N ILE A 30 2.72 -2.51 -4.17
CA ILE A 30 2.15 -1.46 -3.33
C ILE A 30 2.75 -0.11 -3.73
N VAL A 31 1.88 0.88 -3.90
CA VAL A 31 2.26 2.28 -4.15
C VAL A 31 1.66 3.14 -3.05
N LEU A 32 2.51 3.91 -2.36
CA LEU A 32 2.09 4.97 -1.44
C LEU A 32 2.20 6.31 -2.17
N TYR A 33 1.14 7.10 -2.12
CA TYR A 33 1.11 8.46 -2.64
C TYR A 33 0.60 9.37 -1.55
N ASP A 34 1.28 10.49 -1.31
CA ASP A 34 0.86 11.49 -0.34
C ASP A 34 1.04 12.90 -0.90
N ILE A 35 0.30 13.84 -0.32
CA ILE A 35 0.32 15.25 -0.68
C ILE A 35 0.86 16.02 0.53
N ILE A 36 1.72 17.02 0.30
CA ILE A 36 2.23 17.90 1.35
C ILE A 36 1.14 18.88 1.77
#